data_AF-A0A966T4A1-F1
#
_entry.id   AF-A0A966T4A1-F1
#
_cell.length_a   1.000
_cell.length_b   1.000
_cell.length_c   1.000
_cell.angle_alpha   90.00
_cell.angle_beta   90.00
_cell.angle_gamma   90.00
#
_symmetry.space_group_name_H-M   'P 1'
#
loop_
_entity.id
_entity.type
_entity.pdbx_description
1 polymer ?
#
loop_
_entity_poly.entity_id
_entity_poly.type
_entity_poly.pdbx_seq_one_letter_code
_entity_poly.pdbx_strand_id
1 'polypeptide(L)'
;MTLGKRATRYIAVLALALGSAACDSPPPPPPTHAVVIDTIDGDTLRADIAGVRETIRLIGVDTPETKHPTKRAQCYGPEATQFLAALLPPGTRVRIERDAEARDPYGRLLLYLFIARGNGEFLVSHALIAAGMARPLVIEPNVRYQTELVAAAFAAQRDARGLWGACR
;
A
#
# COMPACT_ATOMS: atom_id res chain seq x y z
N MET A 1 21.83 -90.78 -16.06
CA MET A 1 22.39 -89.56 -16.67
C MET A 1 21.54 -88.37 -16.25
N THR A 2 22.08 -87.55 -15.35
CA THR A 2 21.91 -86.10 -15.14
C THR A 2 20.60 -85.40 -15.54
N LEU A 3 19.92 -84.80 -14.56
CA LEU A 3 19.32 -83.45 -14.59
C LEU A 3 18.86 -83.13 -13.15
N GLY A 4 19.17 -82.02 -12.47
CA GLY A 4 19.77 -80.75 -12.82
C GLY A 4 19.19 -79.72 -11.86
N LYS A 5 19.89 -79.42 -10.76
CA LYS A 5 19.52 -78.38 -9.78
C LYS A 5 19.43 -77.02 -10.48
N ARG A 6 18.35 -76.27 -10.31
CA ARG A 6 18.31 -74.81 -10.54
C ARG A 6 17.54 -74.13 -9.42
N ALA A 7 18.29 -73.56 -8.47
CA ALA A 7 17.76 -72.63 -7.49
C ALA A 7 17.93 -71.21 -8.06
N THR A 8 16.82 -70.54 -8.36
CA THR A 8 16.80 -69.16 -8.82
C THR A 8 17.07 -68.25 -7.62
N ARG A 9 18.17 -67.49 -7.65
CA ARG A 9 18.51 -66.46 -6.65
C ARG A 9 17.88 -65.14 -7.08
N TYR A 10 16.95 -64.60 -6.28
CA TYR A 10 16.48 -63.22 -6.42
C TYR A 10 17.52 -62.29 -5.77
N ILE A 11 18.11 -61.38 -6.53
CA ILE A 11 18.92 -60.27 -6.00
C ILE A 11 17.96 -59.09 -5.81
N ALA A 12 17.66 -58.76 -4.56
CA ALA A 12 16.96 -57.52 -4.21
C ALA A 12 17.99 -56.38 -4.16
N VAL A 13 17.90 -55.43 -5.11
CA VAL A 13 18.66 -54.19 -5.06
C VAL A 13 17.86 -53.19 -4.22
N LEU A 14 18.31 -52.96 -2.99
CA LEU A 14 17.74 -51.94 -2.10
C LEU A 14 18.29 -50.57 -2.52
N ALA A 15 17.51 -49.79 -3.26
CA ALA A 15 17.84 -48.40 -3.57
C ALA A 15 17.61 -47.54 -2.31
N LEU A 16 18.70 -47.09 -1.68
CA LEU A 16 18.63 -46.19 -0.53
C LEU A 16 18.31 -44.78 -1.04
N ALA A 17 17.03 -44.40 -0.97
CA ALA A 17 16.60 -43.04 -1.26
C ALA A 17 17.07 -42.11 -0.12
N LEU A 18 18.16 -41.38 -0.37
CA LEU A 18 18.57 -40.25 0.46
C LEU A 18 17.57 -39.11 0.23
N GLY A 19 16.48 -39.14 0.99
CA GLY A 19 15.51 -38.06 1.05
C GLY A 19 16.21 -36.80 1.56
N SER A 20 16.47 -35.84 0.67
CA SER A 20 16.92 -34.52 1.05
C SER A 20 15.74 -33.81 1.72
N ALA A 21 15.81 -33.65 3.04
CA ALA A 21 14.89 -32.79 3.76
C ALA A 21 15.19 -31.34 3.35
N ALA A 22 14.51 -30.87 2.29
CA ALA A 22 14.43 -29.45 2.01
C ALA A 22 13.79 -28.80 3.24
N CYS A 23 14.54 -27.94 3.92
CA CYS A 23 14.05 -27.18 5.06
C CYS A 23 13.05 -26.15 4.53
N ASP A 24 11.78 -26.54 4.45
CA ASP A 24 10.69 -25.68 4.00
C ASP A 24 10.37 -24.69 5.14
N SER A 25 11.06 -23.55 5.13
CA SER A 25 10.79 -22.47 6.07
C SER A 25 9.56 -21.71 5.59
N PRO A 26 8.61 -21.34 6.48
CA PRO A 26 7.45 -20.57 6.06
C PRO A 26 7.90 -19.24 5.43
N PRO A 27 7.16 -18.72 4.44
CA PRO A 27 7.50 -17.45 3.81
C PRO A 27 7.55 -16.33 4.86
N PRO A 28 8.42 -15.32 4.67
CA PRO A 28 8.49 -14.20 5.58
C PRO A 28 7.14 -13.48 5.68
N PRO A 29 6.82 -12.87 6.83
CA PRO A 29 5.58 -12.11 6.97
C PRO A 29 5.55 -10.95 5.97
N PRO A 30 4.34 -10.50 5.58
CA PRO A 30 4.21 -9.37 4.68
C PRO A 30 4.84 -8.11 5.29
N PRO A 31 5.44 -7.23 4.47
CA PRO A 31 6.03 -6.00 4.94
C PRO A 31 4.97 -5.10 5.57
N THR A 32 5.32 -4.49 6.71
CA THR A 32 4.43 -3.60 7.48
C THR A 32 4.83 -2.13 7.34
N HIS A 33 5.93 -1.84 6.66
CA HIS A 33 6.45 -0.48 6.49
C HIS A 33 6.90 -0.22 5.05
N ALA A 34 6.95 1.06 4.71
CA ALA A 34 7.54 1.55 3.48
C ALA A 34 8.44 2.75 3.77
N VAL A 35 9.38 3.02 2.86
CA VAL A 35 10.20 4.24 2.88
C VAL A 35 9.81 5.11 1.69
N VAL A 36 9.33 6.31 1.95
CA VAL A 36 8.89 7.24 0.90
C VAL A 36 10.07 7.64 0.03
N ILE A 37 9.91 7.54 -1.28
CA ILE A 37 10.90 7.95 -2.29
C ILE A 37 10.59 9.36 -2.76
N ASP A 38 9.37 9.59 -3.24
CA ASP A 38 8.92 10.89 -3.72
C ASP A 38 7.38 10.97 -3.78
N THR A 39 6.84 12.18 -3.81
CA THR A 39 5.42 12.45 -4.04
C THR A 39 5.15 12.67 -5.52
N ILE A 40 4.12 12.00 -6.05
CA ILE A 40 3.67 12.19 -7.44
C ILE A 40 2.59 13.25 -7.50
N ASP A 41 1.52 13.12 -6.72
CA ASP A 41 0.39 14.06 -6.63
C ASP A 41 -0.16 14.05 -5.20
N GLY A 42 -1.20 14.83 -4.89
CA GLY A 42 -1.75 15.02 -3.54
C GLY A 42 -2.25 13.74 -2.83
N ASP A 43 -2.37 12.64 -3.55
CA ASP A 43 -2.85 11.36 -3.05
C ASP A 43 -2.11 10.14 -3.62
N THR A 44 -1.00 10.39 -4.33
CA THR A 44 -0.21 9.37 -5.01
C THR A 44 1.27 9.62 -4.75
N LEU A 45 2.00 8.59 -4.32
CA LEU A 45 3.44 8.68 -4.03
C LEU A 45 4.17 7.41 -4.45
N ARG A 46 5.51 7.45 -4.48
CA ARG A 46 6.34 6.25 -4.62
C ARG A 46 7.05 5.94 -3.33
N ALA A 47 7.13 4.67 -3.00
CA ALA A 47 7.86 4.19 -1.84
C ALA A 47 8.59 2.88 -2.12
N ASP A 48 9.64 2.63 -1.37
CA ASP A 48 10.28 1.32 -1.27
C ASP A 48 9.55 0.47 -0.23
N ILE A 49 9.13 -0.72 -0.64
CA ILE A 49 8.53 -1.74 0.23
C ILE A 49 9.39 -2.99 0.10
N ALA A 50 10.23 -3.23 1.12
CA ALA A 50 11.13 -4.39 1.17
C ALA A 50 12.03 -4.52 -0.08
N GLY A 51 12.59 -3.40 -0.57
CA GLY A 51 13.47 -3.36 -1.74
C GLY A 51 12.73 -3.28 -3.09
N VAL A 52 11.39 -3.24 -3.08
CA VAL A 52 10.57 -3.09 -4.29
C VAL A 52 10.00 -1.68 -4.34
N ARG A 53 10.27 -0.97 -5.43
CA ARG A 53 9.68 0.34 -5.71
C ARG A 53 8.24 0.18 -6.15
N GLU A 54 7.31 0.74 -5.38
CA GLU A 54 5.87 0.71 -5.63
C GLU A 54 5.32 2.13 -5.80
N THR A 55 4.34 2.28 -6.70
CA THR A 55 3.49 3.48 -6.76
C THR A 55 2.26 3.23 -5.90
N ILE A 56 2.04 4.09 -4.91
CA ILE A 56 0.98 3.97 -3.91
C ILE A 56 -0.10 5.00 -4.20
N ARG A 57 -1.36 4.56 -4.24
CA ARG A 57 -2.58 5.37 -4.24
C ARG A 57 -3.17 5.32 -2.83
N LEU A 58 -3.25 6.48 -2.17
CA LEU A 58 -3.84 6.56 -0.84
C LEU A 58 -5.33 6.20 -0.89
N ILE A 59 -5.75 5.31 0.02
CA ILE A 59 -7.16 4.94 0.14
C ILE A 59 -7.91 6.04 0.91
N GLY A 60 -9.16 6.30 0.52
CA GLY A 60 -10.08 7.15 1.27
C GLY A 60 -10.05 8.62 0.91
N VAL A 61 -9.15 9.05 0.01
CA VAL A 61 -8.96 10.46 -0.36
C VAL A 61 -8.97 10.67 -1.86
N ASP A 62 -9.48 11.82 -2.27
CA ASP A 62 -9.36 12.35 -3.62
C ASP A 62 -8.86 13.80 -3.56
N THR A 63 -7.69 14.05 -4.13
CA THR A 63 -7.12 15.40 -4.21
C THR A 63 -7.41 16.04 -5.54
N PRO A 64 -7.51 17.39 -5.62
CA PRO A 64 -7.70 18.06 -6.89
C PRO A 64 -6.53 17.76 -7.85
N GLU A 65 -6.86 17.24 -9.04
CA GLU A 65 -5.86 16.74 -10.00
C GLU A 65 -4.91 17.84 -10.51
N THR A 66 -3.61 17.53 -10.56
CA THR A 66 -2.58 18.49 -11.02
C THR A 66 -1.94 18.14 -12.37
N LYS A 67 -2.03 16.89 -12.83
CA LYS A 67 -1.17 16.35 -13.91
C LYS A 67 -1.93 15.76 -15.09
N HIS A 68 -3.10 16.30 -15.41
CA HIS A 68 -3.81 15.91 -16.63
C HIS A 68 -3.19 16.56 -17.90
N PRO A 69 -2.86 15.81 -18.96
CA PRO A 69 -2.10 16.32 -20.11
C PRO A 69 -2.81 17.45 -20.88
N THR A 70 -4.13 17.51 -20.80
CA THR A 70 -4.96 18.48 -21.55
C THR A 70 -5.83 19.38 -20.67
N LYS A 71 -5.89 19.15 -19.35
CA LYS A 71 -6.74 19.95 -18.45
C LYS A 71 -5.85 20.82 -17.56
N ARG A 72 -6.35 22.01 -17.22
CA ARG A 72 -5.69 22.85 -16.22
C ARG A 72 -5.70 22.14 -14.86
N ALA A 73 -4.67 22.38 -14.07
CA ALA A 73 -4.65 21.94 -12.68
C ALA A 73 -5.92 22.43 -11.98
N GLN A 74 -6.53 21.54 -11.20
CA GLN A 74 -7.71 21.87 -10.42
C GLN A 74 -7.34 22.80 -9.27
N CYS A 75 -8.28 23.63 -8.84
CA CYS A 75 -8.10 24.51 -7.69
C CYS A 75 -7.65 23.68 -6.47
N TYR A 76 -6.63 24.16 -5.75
CA TYR A 76 -6.00 23.50 -4.59
C TYR A 76 -5.17 22.24 -4.87
N GLY A 77 -5.01 21.84 -6.14
CA GLY A 77 -4.21 20.66 -6.48
C GLY A 77 -2.72 20.81 -6.12
N PRO A 78 -2.03 21.90 -6.55
CA PRO A 78 -0.63 22.12 -6.19
C PRO A 78 -0.40 22.16 -4.68
N GLU A 79 -1.32 22.78 -3.94
CA GLU A 79 -1.31 22.87 -2.47
C GLU A 79 -1.45 21.49 -1.83
N ALA A 80 -2.35 20.63 -2.33
CA ALA A 80 -2.50 19.27 -1.85
C ALA A 80 -1.24 18.42 -2.10
N THR A 81 -0.63 18.54 -3.28
CA THR A 81 0.66 17.88 -3.59
C THR A 81 1.76 18.34 -2.65
N GLN A 82 1.91 19.66 -2.46
CA GLN A 82 2.91 20.23 -1.57
C GLN A 82 2.68 19.81 -0.11
N PHE A 83 1.42 19.74 0.32
CA PHE A 83 1.07 19.26 1.65
C PHE A 83 1.51 17.81 1.86
N LEU A 84 1.20 16.90 0.92
CA LEU A 84 1.62 15.51 1.04
C LEU A 84 3.15 15.38 1.03
N ALA A 85 3.85 16.13 0.17
CA ALA A 85 5.31 16.13 0.09
C ALA A 85 5.96 16.66 1.37
N ALA A 86 5.38 17.69 2.00
CA ALA A 86 5.85 18.22 3.27
C ALA A 86 5.54 17.28 4.45
N LEU A 87 4.41 16.56 4.39
CA LEU A 87 4.03 15.59 5.40
C LEU A 87 4.91 14.33 5.34
N LEU A 88 5.32 13.93 4.13
CA LEU A 88 6.07 12.73 3.82
C LEU A 88 7.31 13.04 2.95
N PRO A 89 8.31 13.75 3.48
CA PRO A 89 9.54 14.00 2.72
C PRO A 89 10.24 12.68 2.34
N PRO A 90 11.06 12.67 1.28
CA PRO A 90 11.86 11.50 0.91
C PRO A 90 12.65 10.93 2.10
N GLY A 91 12.66 9.61 2.24
CA GLY A 91 13.24 8.89 3.38
C GLY A 91 12.30 8.70 4.57
N THR A 92 11.09 9.27 4.54
CA THR A 92 10.10 9.08 5.61
C THR A 92 9.70 7.61 5.69
N ARG A 93 9.89 7.00 6.86
CA ARG A 93 9.38 5.67 7.17
C ARG A 93 7.91 5.77 7.59
N VAL A 94 7.06 5.05 6.89
CA VAL A 94 5.61 4.97 7.17
C VAL A 94 5.23 3.53 7.47
N ARG A 95 4.26 3.34 8.38
CA ARG A 95 3.56 2.05 8.47
C ARG A 95 2.53 2.00 7.36
N ILE A 96 2.40 0.83 6.74
CA ILE A 96 1.45 0.58 5.66
C ILE A 96 0.37 -0.37 6.13
N GLU A 97 -0.85 -0.15 5.65
CA GLU A 97 -1.99 -1.03 5.90
C GLU A 97 -2.78 -1.23 4.62
N ARG A 98 -3.05 -2.49 4.31
CA ARG A 98 -3.89 -2.90 3.18
C ARG A 98 -5.34 -3.00 3.63
N ASP A 99 -6.23 -2.91 2.67
CA ASP A 99 -7.64 -3.25 2.83
C ASP A 99 -8.01 -4.41 1.88
N ALA A 100 -9.30 -4.68 1.69
CA ALA A 100 -9.80 -5.82 0.94
C ALA A 100 -9.21 -5.98 -0.48
N GLU A 101 -9.06 -4.90 -1.24
CA GLU A 101 -8.41 -4.87 -2.55
C GLU A 101 -7.01 -4.25 -2.50
N ALA A 102 -6.05 -4.97 -3.08
CA ALA A 102 -4.64 -4.60 -3.00
C ALA A 102 -4.21 -3.56 -4.03
N ARG A 103 -4.81 -3.54 -5.23
CA ARG A 103 -4.41 -2.66 -6.34
C ARG A 103 -5.61 -2.11 -7.06
N ASP A 104 -5.45 -0.91 -7.61
CA ASP A 104 -6.45 -0.32 -8.50
C ASP A 104 -6.28 -0.83 -9.96
N PRO A 105 -7.22 -0.52 -10.88
CA PRO A 105 -7.13 -0.93 -12.27
C PRO A 105 -5.91 -0.41 -13.03
N TYR A 106 -5.21 0.60 -12.51
CA TYR A 106 -3.98 1.15 -13.08
C TYR A 106 -2.72 0.46 -12.53
N GLY A 107 -2.88 -0.55 -11.67
CA GLY A 107 -1.80 -1.30 -11.06
C GLY A 107 -1.14 -0.59 -9.87
N ARG A 108 -1.66 0.55 -9.41
CA ARG A 108 -1.13 1.24 -8.22
C ARG A 108 -1.50 0.46 -6.97
N LEU A 109 -0.60 0.43 -6.00
CA LEU A 109 -0.82 -0.21 -4.72
C LEU A 109 -1.77 0.63 -3.86
N LEU A 110 -2.87 0.05 -3.41
CA LEU A 110 -3.83 0.73 -2.54
C LEU A 110 -3.42 0.53 -1.09
N LEU A 111 -3.12 1.63 -0.39
CA LEU A 111 -2.69 1.59 1.01
C LEU A 111 -3.27 2.74 1.82
N TYR A 112 -3.54 2.46 3.10
CA TYR A 112 -3.51 3.47 4.15
C TYR A 112 -2.06 3.61 4.66
N LEU A 113 -1.61 4.84 4.85
CA LEU A 113 -0.30 5.15 5.39
C LEU A 113 -0.44 5.80 6.76
N PHE A 114 0.44 5.43 7.67
CA PHE A 114 0.52 5.99 9.00
C PHE A 114 1.91 6.52 9.28
N ILE A 115 1.96 7.72 9.84
CA ILE A 115 3.20 8.35 10.32
C ILE A 115 3.23 8.31 11.84
N ALA A 116 4.38 7.97 12.42
CA ALA A 116 4.60 8.12 13.85
C ALA A 116 4.72 9.60 14.20
N ARG A 117 3.94 10.08 15.17
CA ARG A 117 4.15 11.39 15.82
C ARG A 117 3.94 11.27 17.32
N GLY A 118 4.95 11.70 18.09
CA GLY A 118 4.95 11.50 19.54
C GLY A 118 4.79 10.02 19.88
N ASN A 119 3.82 9.70 20.73
CA ASN A 119 3.55 8.33 21.18
C ASN A 119 2.45 7.62 20.35
N GLY A 120 2.02 8.21 19.24
CA GLY A 120 0.92 7.69 18.43
C GLY A 120 1.24 7.63 16.93
N GLU A 121 0.31 7.05 16.19
CA GLU A 121 0.32 7.01 14.74
C GLU A 121 -0.84 7.84 14.18
N PHE A 122 -0.59 8.51 13.05
CA PHE A 122 -1.57 9.37 12.40
C PHE A 122 -1.81 8.89 10.98
N LEU A 123 -3.08 8.69 10.64
CA LEU A 123 -3.52 8.32 9.30
C LEU A 123 -3.31 9.50 8.34
N VAL A 124 -2.49 9.28 7.30
CA VAL A 124 -2.15 10.31 6.30
C VAL A 124 -3.40 10.78 5.53
N SER A 125 -4.29 9.85 5.16
CA SER A 125 -5.57 10.17 4.51
C SER A 125 -6.42 11.11 5.36
N HIS A 126 -6.48 10.88 6.67
CA HIS A 126 -7.19 11.77 7.60
C HIS A 126 -6.53 13.15 7.66
N ALA A 127 -5.19 13.21 7.74
CA ALA A 127 -4.45 14.48 7.77
C ALA A 127 -4.73 15.35 6.53
N LEU A 128 -4.79 14.75 5.34
CA LEU A 128 -5.14 15.44 4.09
C LEU A 128 -6.54 16.05 4.14
N ILE A 129 -7.54 15.26 4.56
CA ILE A 129 -8.93 15.73 4.64
C ILE A 129 -9.09 16.80 5.73
N ALA A 130 -8.53 16.59 6.92
CA ALA A 130 -8.65 17.51 8.05
C ALA A 130 -7.99 18.89 7.78
N ALA A 131 -6.99 18.93 6.90
CA ALA A 131 -6.37 20.16 6.42
C ALA A 131 -7.14 20.80 5.25
N GLY A 132 -8.16 20.15 4.69
CA GLY A 132 -8.90 20.62 3.52
C GLY A 132 -8.13 20.46 2.20
N MET A 133 -7.22 19.48 2.12
CA MET A 133 -6.43 19.20 0.91
C MET A 133 -7.09 18.17 -0.01
N ALA A 134 -7.98 17.34 0.55
CA ALA A 134 -8.66 16.27 -0.16
C ALA A 134 -10.16 16.23 0.21
N ARG A 135 -10.95 15.61 -0.67
CA ARG A 135 -12.30 15.13 -0.34
C ARG A 135 -12.26 13.65 0.03
N PRO A 136 -13.21 13.15 0.85
CA PRO A 136 -13.33 11.73 1.10
C PRO A 136 -13.73 11.01 -0.19
N LEU A 137 -13.09 9.88 -0.48
CA LEU A 137 -13.40 9.01 -1.61
C LEU A 137 -13.63 7.59 -1.11
N VAL A 138 -14.81 7.04 -1.39
CA VAL A 138 -15.12 5.65 -1.11
C VAL A 138 -14.71 4.80 -2.31
N ILE A 139 -13.80 3.86 -2.08
CA ILE A 139 -13.39 2.86 -3.08
C ILE A 139 -13.79 1.52 -2.49
N GLU A 140 -14.99 1.02 -2.81
CA GLU A 140 -15.41 -0.32 -2.37
C GLU A 140 -14.47 -1.39 -2.96
N PRO A 141 -14.14 -2.46 -2.22
CA PRO A 141 -14.50 -2.77 -0.82
C PRO A 141 -13.55 -2.17 0.24
N ASN A 142 -12.69 -1.22 -0.13
CA ASN A 142 -11.69 -0.60 0.74
C ASN A 142 -12.25 0.57 1.58
N VAL A 143 -13.03 0.24 2.61
CA VAL A 143 -13.81 1.22 3.38
C VAL A 143 -13.47 1.31 4.86
N ARG A 144 -12.35 0.69 5.30
CA ARG A 144 -11.97 0.58 6.73
C ARG A 144 -12.07 1.88 7.53
N TYR A 145 -11.66 3.01 6.97
CA TYR A 145 -11.65 4.31 7.68
C TYR A 145 -12.72 5.30 7.17
N GLN A 146 -13.69 4.86 6.37
CA GLN A 146 -14.64 5.78 5.70
C GLN A 146 -15.35 6.72 6.67
N THR A 147 -15.80 6.21 7.83
CA THR A 147 -16.56 6.99 8.82
C THR A 147 -15.71 8.10 9.42
N GLU A 148 -14.45 7.80 9.73
CA GLU A 148 -13.49 8.76 10.28
C GLU A 148 -13.18 9.86 9.26
N LEU A 149 -12.94 9.47 8.00
CA LEU A 149 -12.62 10.39 6.91
C LEU A 149 -13.79 11.32 6.56
N VAL A 150 -15.02 10.80 6.57
CA VAL A 150 -16.23 11.61 6.37
C VAL A 150 -16.42 12.61 7.51
N ALA A 151 -16.20 12.20 8.77
CA ALA A 151 -16.28 13.11 9.91
C ALA A 151 -15.23 14.23 9.84
N ALA A 152 -14.00 13.91 9.44
CA ALA A 152 -12.94 14.89 9.21
C ALA A 152 -13.32 15.90 8.12
N ALA A 153 -13.95 15.44 7.04
CA ALA A 153 -14.40 16.30 5.94
C ALA A 153 -15.47 17.29 6.40
N PHE A 154 -16.46 16.83 7.18
CA PHE A 154 -17.47 17.72 7.76
C PHE A 154 -16.86 18.82 8.64
N ALA A 155 -15.88 18.47 9.46
CA ALA A 155 -15.16 19.44 10.29
C ALA A 155 -14.39 20.46 9.43
N ALA A 156 -13.64 19.99 8.42
CA ALA A 156 -12.88 20.86 7.54
C ALA A 156 -13.78 21.81 6.72
N GLN A 157 -14.94 21.33 6.28
CA GLN A 157 -15.92 22.13 5.53
C GLN A 157 -16.55 23.22 6.40
N ARG A 158 -16.99 22.88 7.62
CA ARG A 158 -17.56 23.85 8.58
C ARG A 158 -16.58 24.99 8.88
N ASP A 159 -15.30 24.63 9.01
CA ASP A 159 -14.22 25.57 9.32
C ASP A 159 -13.65 26.25 8.05
N ALA A 160 -14.24 26.01 6.86
CA ALA A 160 -13.81 26.53 5.56
C ALA A 160 -12.31 26.34 5.26
N ARG A 161 -11.74 25.19 5.66
CA ARG A 161 -10.31 24.91 5.49
C ARG A 161 -9.98 24.54 4.06
N GLY A 162 -8.80 24.95 3.61
CA GLY A 162 -8.23 24.54 2.33
C GLY A 162 -9.19 24.75 1.16
N LEU A 163 -9.40 23.71 0.36
CA LEU A 163 -10.27 23.71 -0.82
C LEU A 163 -11.71 24.14 -0.50
N TRP A 164 -12.20 23.94 0.73
CA TRP A 164 -13.58 24.27 1.14
C TRP A 164 -13.79 25.78 1.28
N GLY A 165 -12.73 26.52 1.60
CA GLY A 165 -12.75 27.99 1.64
C GLY A 165 -12.31 28.62 0.33
N ALA A 166 -11.32 28.03 -0.34
CA ALA A 166 -10.61 28.64 -1.45
C ALA A 166 -11.24 28.40 -2.84
N CYS A 167 -11.90 27.26 -3.06
CA CYS A 167 -12.31 26.80 -4.40
C CYS A 167 -13.81 26.97 -4.69
N ARG A 168 -14.39 28.09 -4.27
CA ARG A 168 -15.82 28.40 -4.47
C ARG A 168 -16.12 28.88 -5.89
#